data_AF-A0AB34J6Z5-F1
#
_entry.id   AF-A0AB34J6Z5-F1
#
_cell.length_a   1.000
_cell.length_b   1.000
_cell.length_c   1.000
_cell.angle_alpha   90.00
_cell.angle_beta   90.00
_cell.angle_gamma   90.00
#
_symmetry.space_group_name_H-M   'P 1'
#
loop_
_entity.id
_entity.type
_entity.pdbx_description
1 polymer ?
#
loop_
_entity_poly.entity_id
_entity_poly.type
_entity_poly.pdbx_seq_one_letter_code
_entity_poly.pdbx_strand_id
1 'polypeptide(L)'
;MFLFSRNTQPNAQPSRAPTRPHPLSIKDWRFSSHVAPRPPGPESNDTFIEAAIDSLARILLHPAAAANHSCSRPPPPSPAPCTAPAFTGARRLSEARVLYVALFSFEVDLLEVLLHEIEGAVERLVLVEAPFVHQRIRRKPMLWPTLVRQPRFSRFQSMVSYVQVPMQAPTADIWHGERQATRAAGRAVVELANSLGFRLDDLIVSANTDEMLSQANLLHSHISPSHTP
;
A
#
# COMPACT_ATOMS: atom_id res chain seq x y z
N MET A 1 0.62 3.21 -13.13
CA MET A 1 0.69 2.94 -14.58
C MET A 1 -0.63 3.36 -15.20
N PHE A 2 -0.67 4.38 -16.07
CA PHE A 2 -1.91 4.89 -16.67
C PHE A 2 -2.06 4.38 -18.12
N LEU A 3 -3.23 3.81 -18.44
CA LEU A 3 -3.66 3.51 -19.81
C LEU A 3 -5.09 4.04 -20.01
N PHE A 4 -5.28 4.90 -21.00
CA PHE A 4 -6.59 5.32 -21.50
C PHE A 4 -7.01 4.41 -22.66
N SER A 5 -8.26 3.95 -22.66
CA SER A 5 -8.90 3.37 -23.84
C SER A 5 -10.33 3.91 -23.98
N ARG A 6 -10.65 4.44 -25.17
CA ARG A 6 -11.98 4.95 -25.52
C ARG A 6 -12.87 3.79 -25.92
N ASN A 7 -14.02 3.68 -25.27
CA ASN A 7 -15.04 2.68 -25.56
C ASN A 7 -16.18 3.31 -26.38
N THR A 8 -16.58 2.67 -27.47
CA THR A 8 -17.82 2.97 -28.20
C THR A 8 -18.70 1.72 -28.20
N GLN A 9 -19.90 1.82 -27.66
CA GLN A 9 -20.98 0.83 -27.80
C GLN A 9 -22.19 1.46 -28.48
N PRO A 10 -23.01 0.67 -29.21
CA PRO A 10 -24.38 1.05 -29.52
C PRO A 10 -25.43 0.24 -28.73
N ASN A 11 -26.49 0.98 -28.39
CA ASN A 11 -27.82 0.68 -27.87
C ASN A 11 -28.38 -0.76 -27.86
N ALA A 12 -28.95 -1.13 -26.70
CA ALA A 12 -30.14 -1.98 -26.59
C ALA A 12 -31.04 -1.50 -25.42
N GLN A 13 -32.36 -1.50 -25.62
CA GLN A 13 -33.40 -1.04 -24.68
C GLN A 13 -33.82 -2.13 -23.65
N PRO A 14 -34.49 -1.75 -22.54
CA PRO A 14 -34.49 -2.53 -21.29
C PRO A 14 -35.74 -3.40 -21.06
N SER A 15 -35.54 -4.54 -20.39
CA SER A 15 -36.62 -5.30 -19.73
C SER A 15 -36.77 -4.88 -18.25
N ARG A 16 -38.01 -4.86 -17.77
CA ARG A 16 -38.38 -4.49 -16.39
C ARG A 16 -37.98 -5.58 -15.38
N ALA A 17 -37.33 -5.15 -14.30
CA ALA A 17 -37.08 -5.93 -13.08
C ALA A 17 -37.22 -5.01 -11.84
N PRO A 18 -37.36 -5.57 -10.63
CA PRO A 18 -38.22 -5.04 -9.56
C PRO A 18 -37.63 -3.87 -8.78
N THR A 19 -38.52 -3.14 -8.11
CA THR A 19 -38.29 -1.98 -7.25
C THR A 19 -37.17 -2.22 -6.23
N ARG A 20 -36.03 -1.56 -6.46
CA ARG A 20 -34.95 -1.39 -5.49
C ARG A 20 -35.31 -0.27 -4.49
N PRO A 21 -34.87 -0.35 -3.23
CA PRO A 21 -34.95 0.77 -2.30
C PRO A 21 -34.15 1.96 -2.86
N HIS A 22 -34.66 3.16 -2.60
CA HIS A 22 -34.16 4.43 -3.13
C HIS A 22 -32.63 4.58 -2.93
N PRO A 23 -31.88 4.98 -3.97
CA PRO A 23 -30.50 5.40 -3.78
C PRO A 23 -30.50 6.68 -2.93
N LEU A 24 -29.77 6.66 -1.82
CA LEU A 24 -29.44 7.88 -1.09
C LEU A 24 -28.76 8.83 -2.07
N SER A 25 -29.43 9.95 -2.35
CA SER A 25 -28.92 10.98 -3.24
C SER A 25 -27.70 11.63 -2.58
N ILE A 26 -26.55 11.59 -3.25
CA ILE A 26 -25.34 12.32 -2.87
C ILE A 26 -25.60 13.83 -2.70
N LYS A 27 -26.70 14.36 -3.26
CA LYS A 27 -27.10 15.76 -3.10
C LYS A 27 -27.64 16.10 -1.71
N ASP A 28 -27.94 15.11 -0.88
CA ASP A 28 -28.43 15.32 0.49
C ASP A 28 -27.31 15.40 1.53
N TRP A 29 -26.05 15.23 1.12
CA TRP A 29 -24.88 15.61 1.91
C TRP A 29 -24.73 17.13 1.90
N ARG A 30 -25.60 17.83 2.65
CA ARG A 30 -25.35 19.22 3.01
C ARG A 30 -24.26 19.24 4.07
N PHE A 31 -23.02 19.45 3.63
CA PHE A 31 -22.00 20.00 4.53
C PHE A 31 -22.52 21.35 5.03
N SER A 32 -23.01 21.37 6.27
CA SER A 32 -23.43 22.59 6.93
C SER A 32 -22.24 23.54 6.99
N SER A 33 -22.23 24.57 6.15
CA SER A 33 -21.21 25.61 6.11
C SER A 33 -21.40 26.63 7.23
N HIS A 34 -21.93 26.22 8.39
CA HIS A 34 -21.87 27.02 9.60
C HIS A 34 -20.41 27.02 10.09
N VAL A 35 -19.59 27.82 9.41
CA VAL A 35 -18.28 28.24 9.88
C VAL A 35 -18.55 29.10 11.11
N ALA A 36 -18.43 28.50 12.28
CA ALA A 36 -18.42 29.21 13.54
C ALA A 36 -17.39 30.36 13.48
N PRO A 37 -17.65 31.52 14.11
CA PRO A 37 -16.69 32.62 14.14
C PRO A 37 -15.33 32.12 14.63
N ARG A 38 -14.30 32.46 13.87
CA ARG A 38 -12.92 32.01 14.10
C ARG A 38 -12.47 32.50 15.47
N PRO A 39 -12.12 31.61 16.42
CA PRO A 39 -11.59 32.03 17.72
C PRO A 39 -10.31 32.87 17.55
N PRO A 40 -9.98 33.74 18.52
CA PRO A 40 -8.83 34.63 18.46
C PRO A 40 -7.52 33.88 18.18
N GLY A 41 -6.59 34.57 17.51
CA GLY A 41 -5.49 34.04 16.71
C GLY A 41 -4.63 32.93 17.36
N PRO A 42 -4.17 31.96 16.56
CA PRO A 42 -3.68 30.68 17.06
C PRO A 42 -2.31 30.81 17.72
N GLU A 43 -2.14 30.18 18.88
CA GLU A 43 -0.92 29.42 19.15
C GLU A 43 -0.53 28.72 17.84
N SER A 44 0.64 29.07 17.28
CA SER A 44 0.99 28.86 15.86
C SER A 44 0.36 27.61 15.24
N ASN A 45 -0.22 27.72 14.03
CA ASN A 45 -0.80 26.58 13.28
C ASN A 45 0.06 25.29 13.33
N ASP A 46 1.36 25.46 13.53
CA ASP A 46 2.38 24.45 13.73
C ASP A 46 2.12 23.55 14.96
N THR A 47 1.83 24.13 16.13
CA THR A 47 1.55 23.40 17.38
C THR A 47 0.33 22.51 17.23
N PHE A 48 -0.72 23.01 16.58
CA PHE A 48 -1.93 22.24 16.31
C PHE A 48 -1.64 21.05 15.38
N ILE A 49 -0.86 21.25 14.30
CA ILE A 49 -0.51 20.18 13.36
C ILE A 49 0.33 19.10 14.05
N GLU A 50 1.31 19.50 14.86
CA GLU A 50 2.15 18.55 15.62
C GLU A 50 1.30 17.73 16.60
N ALA A 51 0.42 18.38 17.36
CA ALA A 51 -0.52 17.69 18.25
C ALA A 51 -1.45 16.73 17.48
N ALA A 52 -1.89 17.11 16.28
CA ALA A 52 -2.71 16.26 15.43
C ALA A 52 -1.94 15.03 14.92
N ILE A 53 -0.67 15.20 14.51
CA ILE A 53 0.23 14.11 14.10
C ILE A 53 0.40 13.12 15.25
N ASP A 54 0.70 13.61 16.45
CA ASP A 54 0.89 12.75 17.62
C ASP A 54 -0.42 12.06 18.06
N SER A 55 -1.54 12.77 17.97
CA SER A 55 -2.86 12.19 18.25
C SER A 55 -3.19 11.07 17.26
N LEU A 56 -2.94 11.28 15.96
CA LEU A 56 -3.15 10.27 14.93
C LEU A 56 -2.27 9.04 15.18
N ALA A 57 -0.97 9.24 15.45
CA ALA A 57 -0.05 8.15 15.77
C ALA A 57 -0.54 7.32 16.97
N ARG A 58 -1.01 7.96 18.04
CA ARG A 58 -1.56 7.25 19.22
C ARG A 58 -2.78 6.41 18.88
N ILE A 59 -3.70 6.94 18.06
CA ILE A 59 -4.89 6.21 17.61
C ILE A 59 -4.48 4.98 16.79
N LEU A 60 -3.58 5.15 15.83
CA LEU A 60 -3.15 4.07 14.93
C LEU A 60 -2.40 2.94 15.65
N LEU A 61 -1.70 3.26 16.73
CA LEU A 61 -1.03 2.26 17.58
C LEU A 61 -2.01 1.43 18.42
N HIS A 62 -3.26 1.87 18.59
CA HIS A 62 -4.27 1.20 19.41
C HIS A 62 -5.54 0.96 18.59
N PRO A 63 -5.63 -0.17 17.85
CA PRO A 63 -6.79 -0.44 17.03
C PRO A 63 -8.06 -0.48 17.90
N ALA A 64 -9.13 0.14 17.41
CA ALA A 64 -10.39 0.24 18.15
C ALA A 64 -11.10 -1.11 18.31
N ALA A 65 -10.74 -2.11 17.49
CA ALA A 65 -11.29 -3.46 17.54
C ALA A 65 -10.17 -4.50 17.38
N ALA A 66 -10.38 -5.67 17.95
CA ALA A 66 -9.51 -6.83 17.74
C ALA A 66 -9.65 -7.36 16.30
N ALA A 67 -8.58 -7.98 15.79
CA ALA A 67 -8.61 -8.65 14.50
C ALA A 67 -9.69 -9.75 14.48
N ASN A 68 -10.46 -9.82 13.39
CA ASN A 68 -11.45 -10.86 13.23
C ASN A 68 -10.80 -12.18 12.78
N HIS A 69 -10.55 -13.07 13.74
CA HIS A 69 -9.94 -14.38 13.48
C HIS A 69 -10.83 -15.37 12.72
N SER A 70 -12.13 -15.06 12.53
CA SER A 70 -13.03 -15.90 11.70
C SER A 70 -12.88 -15.63 10.20
N CYS A 71 -12.21 -14.54 9.82
CA CYS A 71 -11.95 -14.23 8.43
C CYS A 71 -10.77 -15.08 7.94
N SER A 72 -11.02 -15.93 6.94
CA SER A 72 -9.98 -16.64 6.22
C SER A 72 -9.73 -16.00 4.85
N ARG A 73 -8.48 -16.07 4.39
CA ARG A 73 -8.14 -15.61 3.04
C ARG A 73 -8.87 -16.48 2.01
N PRO A 74 -9.48 -15.89 0.96
CA PRO A 74 -9.96 -16.66 -0.17
C PRO A 74 -8.82 -17.49 -0.77
N PRO A 75 -9.10 -18.70 -1.30
CA PRO A 75 -8.08 -19.47 -1.99
C PRO A 75 -7.53 -18.67 -3.19
N PRO A 76 -6.25 -18.86 -3.55
CA PRO A 76 -5.68 -18.25 -4.76
C PRO A 76 -6.53 -18.59 -5.99
N PRO A 77 -6.75 -17.65 -6.92
CA PRO A 77 -7.43 -17.97 -8.15
C PRO A 77 -6.61 -18.96 -8.98
N SER A 78 -7.30 -19.76 -9.77
CA SER A 78 -6.65 -20.64 -10.75
C SER A 78 -5.76 -19.82 -11.69
N PRO A 79 -4.65 -20.39 -12.20
CA PRO A 79 -3.80 -19.75 -13.18
C PRO A 79 -4.65 -19.19 -14.33
N ALA A 80 -4.56 -17.87 -14.60
CA ALA A 80 -5.27 -17.29 -15.71
C ALA A 80 -4.72 -17.90 -17.02
N PRO A 81 -5.59 -18.32 -17.96
CA PRO A 81 -5.11 -18.74 -19.26
C PRO A 81 -4.38 -17.57 -19.91
N CYS A 82 -3.10 -17.75 -20.25
CA CYS A 82 -2.27 -16.74 -20.92
C CYS A 82 -2.67 -16.56 -22.41
N THR A 83 -3.97 -16.58 -22.70
CA THR A 83 -4.54 -16.48 -24.06
C THR A 83 -4.93 -15.04 -24.42
N ALA A 84 -4.85 -14.10 -23.48
CA ALA A 84 -5.15 -12.71 -23.76
C ALA A 84 -4.07 -12.10 -24.69
N PRO A 85 -4.45 -11.25 -25.66
CA PRO A 85 -3.50 -10.65 -26.62
C PRO A 85 -2.38 -9.83 -25.97
N ALA A 86 -2.56 -9.39 -24.73
CA ALA A 86 -1.56 -8.65 -23.96
C ALA A 86 -0.36 -9.51 -23.51
N PHE A 87 -0.48 -10.85 -23.54
CA PHE A 87 0.55 -11.78 -23.10
C PHE A 87 1.25 -12.43 -24.31
N THR A 88 2.09 -11.66 -25.00
CA THR A 88 2.81 -12.11 -26.21
C THR A 88 4.16 -12.78 -25.93
N GLY A 89 4.62 -12.78 -24.67
CA GLY A 89 5.91 -13.33 -24.27
C GLY A 89 5.87 -14.83 -23.96
N ALA A 90 7.04 -15.48 -24.01
CA ALA A 90 7.20 -16.84 -23.53
C ALA A 90 6.96 -16.90 -22.02
N ARG A 91 6.26 -17.95 -21.56
CA ARG A 91 6.12 -18.22 -20.13
C ARG A 91 7.48 -18.49 -19.52
N ARG A 92 7.68 -18.04 -18.29
CA ARG A 92 8.90 -18.27 -17.52
C ARG A 92 9.10 -19.76 -17.26
N LEU A 93 10.36 -20.20 -17.36
CA LEU A 93 10.77 -21.58 -17.12
C LEU A 93 10.94 -21.89 -15.62
N SER A 94 11.11 -20.85 -14.80
CA SER A 94 11.25 -20.93 -13.35
C SER A 94 10.37 -19.90 -12.66
N GLU A 95 10.04 -20.19 -11.41
CA GLU A 95 9.28 -19.28 -10.54
C GLU A 95 10.07 -17.99 -10.31
N ALA A 96 9.40 -16.85 -10.36
CA ALA A 96 10.01 -15.56 -10.07
C ALA A 96 9.96 -15.28 -8.57
N ARG A 97 11.10 -14.92 -7.97
CA ARG A 97 11.09 -14.36 -6.61
C ARG A 97 10.63 -12.91 -6.68
N VAL A 98 9.96 -12.46 -5.62
CA VAL A 98 9.40 -11.10 -5.56
C VAL A 98 9.89 -10.39 -4.31
N LEU A 99 10.51 -9.23 -4.48
CA LEU A 99 10.65 -8.22 -3.42
C LEU A 99 9.53 -7.20 -3.58
N TYR A 100 8.84 -6.92 -2.49
CA TYR A 100 7.86 -5.85 -2.44
C TYR A 100 8.46 -4.65 -1.70
N VAL A 101 8.30 -3.45 -2.21
CA VAL A 101 8.77 -2.21 -1.60
C VAL A 101 7.56 -1.34 -1.32
N ALA A 102 7.34 -1.00 -0.06
CA ALA A 102 6.24 -0.14 0.37
C ALA A 102 6.76 1.11 1.07
N LEU A 103 6.34 2.27 0.57
CA LEU A 103 6.47 3.53 1.30
C LEU A 103 5.31 3.61 2.31
N PHE A 104 5.65 3.83 3.58
CA PHE A 104 4.71 3.79 4.70
C PHE A 104 4.77 5.07 5.53
N SER A 105 3.59 5.59 5.91
CA SER A 105 3.47 6.80 6.72
C SER A 105 2.55 6.60 7.93
N PHE A 106 1.23 6.61 7.72
CA PHE A 106 0.20 6.51 8.76
C PHE A 106 -0.88 5.47 8.44
N GLU A 107 -0.73 4.73 7.33
CA GLU A 107 -1.72 3.80 6.80
C GLU A 107 -1.64 2.44 7.49
N VAL A 108 -1.71 2.40 8.83
CA VAL A 108 -1.48 1.17 9.63
C VAL A 108 -2.45 0.05 9.26
N ASP A 109 -3.73 0.37 9.06
CA ASP A 109 -4.73 -0.61 8.68
C ASP A 109 -4.46 -1.18 7.28
N LEU A 110 -4.04 -0.33 6.34
CA LEU A 110 -3.66 -0.78 5.00
C LEU A 110 -2.36 -1.59 5.02
N LEU A 111 -1.40 -1.24 5.89
CA LEU A 111 -0.19 -2.04 6.08
C LEU A 111 -0.52 -3.44 6.61
N GLU A 112 -1.47 -3.55 7.54
CA GLU A 112 -1.95 -4.84 8.04
C GLU A 112 -2.57 -5.67 6.90
N VAL A 113 -3.48 -5.08 6.12
CA VAL A 113 -4.07 -5.74 4.94
C VAL A 113 -2.98 -6.12 3.94
N LEU A 114 -1.98 -5.26 3.69
CA LEU A 114 -0.87 -5.52 2.77
C LEU A 114 -0.04 -6.71 3.20
N LEU A 115 0.38 -6.74 4.47
CA LEU A 115 1.14 -7.87 5.02
C LEU A 115 0.35 -9.17 4.90
N HIS A 116 -0.95 -9.12 5.18
CA HIS A 116 -1.85 -10.25 4.98
C HIS A 116 -2.04 -10.62 3.51
N GLU A 117 -1.97 -9.71 2.56
CA GLU A 117 -2.16 -10.03 1.14
C GLU A 117 -0.90 -10.65 0.53
N ILE A 118 0.28 -10.11 0.87
CA ILE A 118 1.54 -10.53 0.27
C ILE A 118 2.21 -11.70 1.00
N GLU A 119 1.76 -12.05 2.21
CA GLU A 119 2.29 -13.18 2.99
C GLU A 119 2.21 -14.49 2.18
N GLY A 120 3.38 -15.10 1.98
CA GLY A 120 3.58 -16.32 1.21
C GLY A 120 3.75 -16.10 -0.31
N ALA A 121 3.54 -14.89 -0.81
CA ALA A 121 3.73 -14.56 -2.23
C ALA A 121 4.99 -13.72 -2.52
N VAL A 122 5.65 -13.21 -1.48
CA VAL A 122 6.88 -12.41 -1.59
C VAL A 122 7.97 -13.00 -0.71
N GLU A 123 9.21 -12.80 -1.12
CA GLU A 123 10.39 -13.22 -0.35
C GLU A 123 10.61 -12.31 0.86
N ARG A 124 10.54 -10.99 0.63
CA ARG A 124 10.65 -9.94 1.63
C ARG A 124 9.81 -8.73 1.25
N LEU A 125 9.34 -8.02 2.26
CA LEU A 125 8.83 -6.66 2.16
C LEU A 125 9.91 -5.68 2.62
N VAL A 126 10.35 -4.78 1.76
CA VAL A 126 11.13 -3.60 2.14
C VAL A 126 10.16 -2.50 2.56
N LEU A 127 10.01 -2.30 3.87
CA LEU A 127 9.11 -1.29 4.42
C LEU A 127 9.91 -0.02 4.72
N VAL A 128 9.57 1.06 4.04
CA VAL A 128 10.31 2.33 4.10
C VAL A 128 9.48 3.37 4.83
N GLU A 129 10.02 3.88 5.93
CA GLU A 129 9.34 4.88 6.75
C GLU A 129 10.23 6.12 6.91
N ALA A 130 9.66 7.30 6.71
CA ALA A 130 10.34 8.58 6.96
C ALA A 130 9.95 9.16 8.32
N PRO A 131 10.87 9.82 9.05
CA PRO A 131 10.58 10.50 10.31
C PRO A 131 9.92 11.86 10.12
N PHE A 132 9.40 12.14 8.93
CA PHE A 132 8.78 13.40 8.58
C PHE A 132 7.58 13.21 7.64
N VAL A 133 6.66 14.16 7.69
CA VAL A 133 5.52 14.22 6.76
C VAL A 133 5.93 14.92 5.46
N HIS A 134 5.27 14.58 4.35
CA HIS A 134 5.58 15.05 3.00
C HIS A 134 5.66 16.59 2.90
N GLN A 135 4.74 17.31 3.54
CA GLN A 135 4.69 18.77 3.50
C GLN A 135 5.37 19.39 4.73
N ARG A 136 6.31 20.32 4.50
CA ARG A 136 6.96 21.17 5.53
C ARG A 136 7.91 20.46 6.50
N ILE A 137 8.25 19.19 6.25
CA ILE A 137 9.30 18.46 6.99
C ILE A 137 9.03 18.52 8.51
N ARG A 138 7.75 18.41 8.90
CA ARG A 138 7.40 18.20 10.30
C ARG A 138 7.72 16.79 10.69
N ARG A 139 8.22 16.60 11.91
CA ARG A 139 8.50 15.27 12.43
C ARG A 139 7.21 14.48 12.58
N LYS A 140 7.29 13.18 12.26
CA LYS A 140 6.27 12.22 12.66
C LYS A 140 6.90 11.10 13.49
N PRO A 141 6.15 10.51 14.44
CA PRO A 141 6.58 9.29 15.11
C PRO A 141 6.85 8.17 14.09
N MET A 142 7.88 7.37 14.35
CA MET A 142 8.11 6.13 13.61
C MET A 142 7.19 5.06 14.18
N LEU A 143 6.25 4.56 13.38
CA LEU A 143 5.24 3.63 13.84
C LEU A 143 5.75 2.19 13.80
N TRP A 144 6.48 1.79 12.75
CA TRP A 144 6.87 0.39 12.56
C TRP A 144 7.64 -0.21 13.74
N PRO A 145 8.64 0.48 14.35
CA PRO A 145 9.34 -0.07 15.51
C PRO A 145 8.40 -0.46 16.65
N THR A 146 7.27 0.25 16.82
CA THR A 146 6.26 -0.08 17.82
C THR A 146 5.29 -1.13 17.33
N LEU A 147 4.82 -1.03 16.09
CA LEU A 147 3.87 -1.95 15.50
C LEU A 147 4.39 -3.39 15.48
N VAL A 148 5.66 -3.61 15.10
CA VAL A 148 6.24 -4.96 14.98
C VAL A 148 6.22 -5.77 16.30
N ARG A 149 6.14 -5.10 17.45
CA ARG A 149 6.03 -5.74 18.78
C ARG A 149 4.61 -6.11 19.15
N GLN A 150 3.61 -5.60 18.43
CA GLN A 150 2.21 -5.92 18.68
C GLN A 150 1.90 -7.33 18.16
N PRO A 151 1.06 -8.11 18.86
CA PRO A 151 0.71 -9.48 18.44
C PRO A 151 0.19 -9.60 17.00
N ARG A 152 -0.51 -8.58 16.49
CA ARG A 152 -1.06 -8.57 15.13
C ARG A 152 0.01 -8.42 14.03
N PHE A 153 1.18 -7.86 14.35
CA PHE A 153 2.28 -7.67 13.39
C PHE A 153 3.48 -8.58 13.62
N SER A 154 3.65 -9.13 14.83
CA SER A 154 4.85 -9.87 15.22
C SER A 154 5.16 -11.06 14.31
N ARG A 155 4.12 -11.73 13.78
CA ARG A 155 4.27 -12.85 12.84
C ARG A 155 4.95 -12.48 11.51
N PHE A 156 4.90 -11.20 11.12
CA PHE A 156 5.49 -10.71 9.88
C PHE A 156 6.93 -10.22 10.06
N GLN A 157 7.46 -10.21 11.27
CA GLN A 157 8.77 -9.61 11.58
C GLN A 157 9.91 -10.15 10.70
N SER A 158 9.92 -11.45 10.41
CA SER A 158 10.93 -12.09 9.56
C SER A 158 10.80 -11.75 8.07
N MET A 159 9.60 -11.37 7.62
CA MET A 159 9.31 -11.00 6.24
C MET A 159 9.68 -9.54 5.94
N VAL A 160 9.69 -8.67 6.96
CA VAL A 160 9.91 -7.23 6.77
C VAL A 160 11.36 -6.83 6.96
N SER A 161 11.96 -6.28 5.90
CA SER A 161 13.21 -5.53 5.93
C SER A 161 12.89 -4.04 6.10
N TYR A 162 13.05 -3.54 7.32
CA TYR A 162 12.68 -2.16 7.66
C TYR A 162 13.79 -1.16 7.33
N VAL A 163 13.42 -0.06 6.68
CA VAL A 163 14.31 1.02 6.25
C VAL A 163 13.80 2.34 6.78
N GLN A 164 14.59 2.96 7.66
CA GLN A 164 14.33 4.33 8.10
C GLN A 164 15.00 5.33 7.17
N VAL A 165 14.23 6.29 6.64
CA VAL A 165 14.78 7.39 5.85
C VAL A 165 15.54 8.34 6.79
N PRO A 166 16.79 8.72 6.49
CA PRO A 166 17.50 9.68 7.31
C PRO A 166 16.79 11.03 7.30
N MET A 167 16.70 11.67 8.47
CA MET A 167 16.17 13.03 8.58
C MET A 167 17.13 14.01 7.91
N GLN A 168 16.59 14.98 7.16
CA GLN A 168 17.39 15.99 6.47
C GLN A 168 16.83 17.39 6.66
N ALA A 169 17.63 18.39 6.27
CA ALA A 169 17.28 19.79 6.36
C ALA A 169 16.05 20.14 5.49
N PRO A 170 15.22 21.09 5.94
CA PRO A 170 14.11 21.57 5.14
C PRO A 170 14.52 22.08 3.76
N THR A 171 13.71 21.81 2.74
CA THR A 171 13.90 22.37 1.40
C THR A 171 12.59 22.97 0.87
N ALA A 172 12.69 23.88 -0.09
CA ALA A 172 11.52 24.47 -0.75
C ALA A 172 10.80 23.49 -1.70
N ASP A 173 11.43 22.36 -2.02
CA ASP A 173 10.90 21.35 -2.92
C ASP A 173 9.97 20.40 -2.14
N ILE A 174 8.66 20.50 -2.41
CA ILE A 174 7.64 19.69 -1.74
C ILE A 174 7.81 18.18 -1.99
N TRP A 175 8.45 17.81 -3.11
CA TRP A 175 8.68 16.42 -3.49
C TRP A 175 10.00 15.87 -2.95
N HIS A 176 10.76 16.69 -2.23
CA HIS A 176 12.07 16.31 -1.71
C HIS A 176 11.98 15.09 -0.79
N GLY A 177 10.99 15.08 0.10
CA GLY A 177 10.77 13.98 1.03
C GLY A 177 10.48 12.65 0.32
N GLU A 178 9.61 12.68 -0.68
CA GLU A 178 9.29 11.50 -1.50
C GLU A 178 10.52 11.00 -2.25
N ARG A 179 11.24 11.89 -2.95
CA ARG A 179 12.49 11.52 -3.64
C ARG A 179 13.50 10.87 -2.73
N GLN A 180 13.63 11.35 -1.49
CA GLN A 180 14.53 10.75 -0.52
C GLN A 180 14.07 9.36 -0.10
N ALA A 181 12.78 9.20 0.21
CA ALA A 181 12.21 7.90 0.55
C ALA A 181 12.42 6.90 -0.59
N THR A 182 12.12 7.28 -1.83
CA THR A 182 12.36 6.45 -3.03
C THR A 182 13.84 6.10 -3.21
N ARG A 183 14.77 7.04 -2.98
CA ARG A 183 16.21 6.76 -3.07
C ARG A 183 16.70 5.83 -1.96
N ALA A 184 16.21 6.01 -0.74
CA ALA A 184 16.52 5.12 0.38
C ALA A 184 15.99 3.70 0.11
N ALA A 185 14.75 3.61 -0.38
CA ALA A 185 14.12 2.37 -0.84
C ALA A 185 14.95 1.68 -1.92
N GLY A 186 15.35 2.43 -2.96
CA GLY A 186 16.14 1.94 -4.08
C GLY A 186 17.50 1.38 -3.66
N ARG A 187 18.20 2.05 -2.72
CA ARG A 187 19.46 1.51 -2.19
C ARG A 187 19.25 0.23 -1.40
N ALA A 188 18.27 0.25 -0.48
CA ALA A 188 17.99 -0.90 0.38
C ALA A 188 17.54 -2.13 -0.41
N VAL A 189 16.68 -1.95 -1.43
CA VAL A 189 16.21 -3.07 -2.24
C VAL A 189 17.32 -3.66 -3.10
N VAL A 190 18.23 -2.84 -3.64
CA VAL A 190 19.39 -3.33 -4.40
C VAL A 190 20.35 -4.13 -3.49
N GLU A 191 20.65 -3.60 -2.31
CA GLU A 191 21.49 -4.29 -1.32
C GLU A 191 20.87 -5.63 -0.90
N LEU A 192 19.57 -5.63 -0.58
CA LEU A 192 18.84 -6.81 -0.18
C LEU A 192 18.79 -7.84 -1.32
N ALA A 193 18.43 -7.41 -2.53
CA ALA A 193 18.38 -8.28 -3.72
C ALA A 193 19.72 -8.96 -3.97
N ASN A 194 20.82 -8.20 -3.90
CA ASN A 194 22.17 -8.76 -4.04
C ASN A 194 22.49 -9.78 -2.94
N SER A 195 22.16 -9.47 -1.68
CA SER A 195 22.41 -10.38 -0.54
C SER A 195 21.62 -11.69 -0.64
N LEU A 196 20.44 -11.64 -1.25
CA LEU A 196 19.55 -12.79 -1.44
C LEU A 196 19.83 -13.56 -2.75
N GLY A 197 20.77 -13.11 -3.58
CA GLY A 197 21.08 -13.73 -4.86
C GLY A 197 19.93 -13.60 -5.88
N PHE A 198 19.24 -12.46 -5.90
CA PHE A 198 18.21 -12.19 -6.90
C PHE A 198 18.80 -12.18 -8.31
N ARG A 199 18.05 -12.74 -9.25
CA ARG A 199 18.42 -12.86 -10.66
C ARG A 199 17.80 -11.76 -11.50
N LEU A 200 18.27 -11.62 -12.74
CA LEU A 200 17.73 -10.64 -13.69
C LEU A 200 16.26 -10.88 -14.04
N ASP A 201 15.79 -12.12 -13.93
CA ASP A 201 14.40 -12.46 -14.14
C ASP A 201 13.53 -12.27 -12.89
N ASP A 202 14.07 -12.09 -11.69
CA ASP A 202 13.26 -11.84 -10.50
C ASP A 202 12.56 -10.47 -10.54
N LEU A 203 11.55 -10.30 -9.68
CA LEU A 203 10.69 -9.12 -9.69
C LEU A 203 10.94 -8.24 -8.46
N ILE A 204 11.00 -6.93 -8.72
CA ILE A 204 10.92 -5.90 -7.68
C ILE A 204 9.68 -5.08 -7.95
N VAL A 205 8.75 -5.09 -7.01
CA VAL A 205 7.53 -4.27 -7.05
C VAL A 205 7.72 -3.11 -6.10
N SER A 206 7.51 -1.88 -6.58
CA SER A 206 7.48 -0.69 -5.74
C SER A 206 6.12 -0.03 -5.85
N ALA A 207 5.46 0.13 -4.71
CA ALA A 207 4.12 0.69 -4.63
C ALA A 207 3.94 1.48 -3.32
N ASN A 208 2.99 2.40 -3.30
CA ASN A 208 2.52 2.95 -2.03
C ASN A 208 1.67 1.92 -1.28
N THR A 209 1.48 2.11 0.03
CA THR A 209 0.72 1.15 0.85
C THR A 209 -0.76 1.08 0.45
N ASP A 210 -1.30 2.09 -0.21
CA ASP A 210 -2.65 2.13 -0.79
C ASP A 210 -2.74 1.56 -2.22
N GLU A 211 -1.61 1.27 -2.87
CA GLU A 211 -1.52 0.71 -4.23
C GLU A 211 -1.20 -0.79 -4.19
N MET A 212 -1.96 -1.52 -3.39
CA MET A 212 -1.69 -2.92 -3.11
C MET A 212 -1.99 -3.83 -4.32
N LEU A 213 -1.04 -4.71 -4.65
CA LEU A 213 -1.31 -5.82 -5.56
C LEU A 213 -2.08 -6.92 -4.83
N SER A 214 -3.05 -7.52 -5.50
CA SER A 214 -3.66 -8.74 -5.00
C SER A 214 -2.67 -9.89 -5.04
N GLN A 215 -2.79 -10.80 -4.07
CA GLN A 215 -2.00 -12.01 -3.98
C GLN A 215 -2.14 -12.86 -5.24
N ALA A 216 -3.36 -12.91 -5.78
CA ALA A 216 -3.67 -13.53 -7.07
C ALA A 216 -2.68 -13.13 -8.17
N ASN A 217 -2.45 -11.81 -8.31
CA ASN A 217 -1.56 -11.27 -9.33
C ASN A 217 -0.10 -11.63 -9.04
N LEU A 218 0.30 -11.65 -7.76
CA LEU A 218 1.64 -12.05 -7.35
C LEU A 218 1.88 -13.55 -7.60
N LEU A 219 0.92 -14.42 -7.29
CA LEU A 219 1.06 -15.86 -7.49
C LEU A 219 1.12 -16.27 -8.96
N HIS A 220 0.62 -15.45 -9.89
CA HIS A 220 0.84 -15.68 -11.30
C HIS A 220 2.32 -15.64 -11.71
N SER A 221 3.19 -14.95 -10.97
CA SER A 221 4.64 -14.98 -11.24
C SER A 221 5.34 -16.23 -10.70
N HIS A 222 4.67 -16.99 -9.84
CA HIS A 222 5.22 -18.18 -9.19
C HIS A 222 4.88 -19.48 -9.90
N ILE A 223 3.95 -19.52 -10.86
CA ILE A 223 3.54 -20.81 -11.45
C ILE A 223 4.49 -21.22 -12.58
N SER A 224 5.46 -22.07 -12.25
CA SER A 224 6.23 -22.85 -13.23
C SER A 224 5.31 -23.84 -13.95
N PRO A 225 5.44 -24.07 -15.26
CA PRO A 225 4.78 -25.20 -15.89
C PRO A 225 5.30 -26.48 -15.24
N SER A 226 4.41 -27.24 -14.60
CA SER A 226 4.67 -28.66 -14.40
C SER A 226 5.03 -29.23 -15.77
N HIS A 227 6.27 -29.67 -15.93
CA HIS A 227 6.65 -30.54 -17.03
C HIS A 227 5.80 -31.81 -16.89
N THR A 228 4.62 -31.81 -17.50
CA THR A 228 4.04 -33.06 -17.97
C THR A 228 4.82 -33.41 -19.23
N PRO A 229 5.57 -34.52 -19.23
CA PRO A 229 6.35 -34.97 -20.37
C PRO A 229 5.47 -35.28 -21.58
#